data_AF-A0A350MUK1-F1
#
_entry.id   AF-A0A350MUK1-F1
#
_cell.length_a   1.000
_cell.length_b   1.000
_cell.length_c   1.000
_cell.angle_alpha   90.00
_cell.angle_beta   90.00
_cell.angle_gamma   90.00
#
_symmetry.space_group_name_H-M   'P 1'
#
loop_
_entity.id
_entity.type
_entity.pdbx_description
1 polymer ?
#
loop_
_entity_poly.entity_id
_entity_poly.type
_entity_poly.pdbx_seq_one_letter_code
_entity_poly.pdbx_strand_id
1 'polypeptide(L)'
;MTQDLRDYLEKECGCEVVGVSTNLSNRKLLRKDLEMARGEYTTLLTELKAASVDVVTDLGLSLGKEIIYVDNVPVTVGGDGDLGDLLMDLAREVTFSFEERGRS
;
A
#
# COMPACT_ATOMS: atom_id res chain seq x y z
N MET A 1 4.11 -9.08 5.21
CA MET A 1 3.53 -7.81 4.71
C MET A 1 4.59 -6.93 4.04
N THR A 2 5.57 -6.39 4.75
CA THR A 2 6.60 -5.53 4.10
C THR A 2 7.56 -6.31 3.21
N GLN A 3 7.89 -7.55 3.58
CA GLN A 3 8.71 -8.44 2.75
C GLN A 3 8.01 -8.79 1.43
N ASP A 4 6.72 -9.16 1.47
CA ASP A 4 5.96 -9.51 0.27
C ASP A 4 5.84 -8.34 -0.71
N LEU A 5 5.67 -7.12 -0.20
CA LEU A 5 5.67 -5.90 -1.01
C LEU A 5 7.04 -5.62 -1.63
N ARG A 6 8.12 -5.75 -0.86
CA ARG A 6 9.48 -5.61 -1.37
C ARG A 6 9.72 -6.62 -2.49
N ASP A 7 9.50 -7.90 -2.22
CA ASP A 7 9.79 -8.98 -3.17
C ASP A 7 8.97 -8.82 -4.46
N TYR A 8 7.71 -8.39 -4.35
CA TYR A 8 6.87 -8.08 -5.50
C TYR A 8 7.41 -6.92 -6.33
N LEU A 9 7.76 -5.79 -5.70
CA LEU A 9 8.28 -4.62 -6.41
C LEU A 9 9.64 -4.90 -7.07
N GLU A 10 10.55 -5.57 -6.37
CA GLU A 10 11.86 -5.91 -6.92
C GLU A 10 11.72 -6.85 -8.13
N LYS A 11 10.81 -7.83 -8.04
CA LYS A 11 10.57 -8.79 -9.13
C LYS A 11 9.84 -8.18 -10.32
N GLU A 12 8.74 -7.47 -10.10
CA GLU A 12 7.85 -7.00 -11.17
C GLU A 12 8.31 -5.67 -11.78
N CYS A 13 8.99 -4.82 -11.01
CA CYS A 13 9.48 -3.52 -11.48
C CYS A 13 10.99 -3.50 -11.75
N GLY A 14 11.73 -4.55 -11.37
CA GLY A 14 13.18 -4.63 -11.57
C GLY A 14 13.96 -3.55 -10.79
N CYS A 15 13.41 -3.07 -9.68
CA CYS A 15 14.03 -2.07 -8.82
C CYS A 15 14.71 -2.71 -7.60
N GLU A 16 15.48 -1.92 -6.86
CA GLU A 16 16.01 -2.29 -5.54
C GLU A 16 15.24 -1.51 -4.47
N VAL A 17 14.65 -2.20 -3.50
CA VAL A 17 13.89 -1.55 -2.43
C VAL A 17 14.81 -1.34 -1.24
N VAL A 18 15.40 -0.16 -1.11
CA VAL A 18 16.33 0.16 0.01
C VAL A 18 15.63 0.42 1.35
N GLY A 19 14.31 0.64 1.37
CA GLY A 19 13.55 0.84 2.61
C GLY A 19 12.04 0.78 2.43
N VAL A 20 11.33 0.48 3.52
CA VAL A 20 9.85 0.43 3.56
C VAL A 20 9.35 1.11 4.84
N SER A 21 8.34 1.97 4.73
CA SER A 21 7.67 2.59 5.88
C SER A 21 6.19 2.27 5.89
N THR A 22 5.66 1.89 7.06
CA THR A 22 4.23 1.70 7.31
C THR A 22 3.60 2.89 8.06
N ASN A 23 4.38 3.95 8.29
CA ASN A 23 4.03 5.09 9.14
C ASN A 23 3.35 6.23 8.39
N LEU A 24 2.71 5.94 7.25
CA LEU A 24 2.24 6.99 6.34
C LEU A 24 1.15 7.88 6.97
N SER A 25 0.39 7.39 7.95
CA SER A 25 -0.56 8.18 8.76
C SER A 25 0.08 8.97 9.90
N ASN A 26 1.34 8.69 10.24
CA ASN A 26 2.09 9.31 11.34
C ASN A 26 3.29 10.10 10.81
N ARG A 27 3.07 11.39 10.55
CA ARG A 27 4.08 12.31 9.99
C ARG A 27 5.41 12.31 10.74
N LYS A 28 5.40 12.23 12.07
CA LYS A 28 6.63 12.25 12.87
C LYS A 28 7.47 11.00 12.67
N LEU A 29 6.82 9.85 12.58
CA LEU A 29 7.51 8.58 12.34
C LEU A 29 7.93 8.47 10.87
N LEU A 30 7.08 8.87 9.92
CA LEU A 30 7.42 8.90 8.50
C LEU A 30 8.67 9.75 8.21
N ARG A 31 8.79 10.94 8.81
CA ARG A 31 9.99 11.77 8.65
C ARG A 31 11.25 11.08 9.18
N LYS A 32 11.15 10.34 10.29
CA LYS A 32 12.29 9.57 10.82
C LYS A 32 12.68 8.45 9.88
N ASP A 33 11.72 7.71 9.34
CA ASP A 33 11.97 6.62 8.39
C ASP A 33 12.66 7.14 7.12
N LEU A 34 12.20 8.27 6.58
CA LEU A 34 12.79 8.92 5.41
C LEU A 34 14.22 9.44 5.67
N GLU A 35 14.48 9.97 6.87
CA GLU A 35 15.82 10.44 7.23
C GLU A 35 16.79 9.28 7.42
N MET A 36 16.34 8.14 7.97
CA MET A 36 17.17 6.94 8.12
C MET A 36 17.62 6.38 6.76
N ALA A 37 16.78 6.46 5.73
CA ALA A 37 17.09 6.00 4.38
C ALA A 37 17.74 7.10 3.50
N ARG A 38 18.06 8.27 4.07
CA ARG A 38 18.49 9.43 3.29
C ARG A 38 19.79 9.14 2.54
N GLY A 39 19.76 9.37 1.23
CA GLY A 39 20.92 9.15 0.36
C GLY A 39 20.99 7.75 -0.22
N GLU A 40 20.18 6.81 0.26
CA GLU A 40 20.13 5.42 -0.23
C GLU A 40 19.09 5.24 -1.34
N TYR A 41 18.07 6.10 -1.42
CA TYR A 41 17.03 6.04 -2.46
C TYR A 41 17.12 7.18 -3.47
N THR A 42 16.71 6.88 -4.70
CA THR A 42 16.53 7.85 -5.80
C THR A 42 15.06 8.24 -5.98
N THR A 43 14.15 7.29 -5.74
CA THR A 43 12.70 7.42 -5.98
C THR A 43 11.93 7.01 -4.73
N LEU A 44 10.86 7.74 -4.42
CA LEU A 44 9.93 7.40 -3.34
C LEU A 44 8.58 6.96 -3.92
N LEU A 45 8.22 5.70 -3.66
CA LEU A 45 6.90 5.13 -3.95
C LEU A 45 6.00 5.34 -2.73
N THR A 46 4.82 5.92 -2.91
CA THR A 46 3.90 6.19 -1.79
C THR A 46 2.44 6.06 -2.19
N GLU A 47 1.59 5.54 -1.30
CA GLU A 47 0.13 5.59 -1.50
C GLU A 47 -0.38 7.03 -1.36
N LEU A 48 -1.43 7.38 -2.09
CA LEU A 48 -2.05 8.68 -1.96
C LEU A 48 -2.88 8.74 -0.67
N LYS A 49 -2.30 9.31 0.39
CA LYS A 49 -2.97 9.50 1.68
C LYS A 49 -2.89 10.94 2.14
N ALA A 50 -4.05 11.55 2.41
CA ALA A 50 -4.15 12.98 2.72
C ALA A 50 -3.24 13.44 3.87
N ALA A 51 -3.00 12.58 4.87
CA ALA A 51 -2.12 12.88 6.01
C ALA A 51 -0.63 13.02 5.64
N SER A 52 -0.27 12.63 4.43
CA SER A 52 1.10 12.28 4.02
C SER A 52 1.55 13.15 2.84
N VAL A 53 0.59 13.60 2.03
CA VAL A 53 0.81 14.48 0.87
C VAL A 53 1.73 15.65 1.20
N ASP A 54 1.51 16.35 2.32
CA ASP A 54 2.34 17.49 2.71
C ASP A 54 3.80 17.10 2.95
N VAL A 55 4.04 15.96 3.62
CA VAL A 55 5.39 15.50 3.97
C VAL A 55 6.13 15.01 2.73
N VAL A 56 5.43 14.27 1.87
CA VAL A 56 6.02 13.72 0.63
C VAL A 56 6.31 14.85 -0.35
N THR A 57 5.41 15.83 -0.49
CA THR A 57 5.60 16.99 -1.38
C THR A 57 6.77 17.88 -0.92
N ASP A 58 6.85 18.16 0.38
CA ASP A 58 7.97 18.89 1.01
C ASP A 58 9.32 18.19 0.77
N LEU A 59 9.33 16.84 0.84
CA LEU A 59 10.50 16.03 0.55
C LEU A 59 10.94 16.11 -0.92
N GLY A 60 10.00 15.99 -1.86
CA GLY A 60 10.29 16.07 -3.30
C GLY A 60 10.94 17.39 -3.69
N LEU A 61 10.42 18.48 -3.14
CA LEU A 61 10.95 19.83 -3.37
C LEU A 61 12.33 20.03 -2.74
N SER A 62 12.54 19.52 -1.52
CA SER A 62 13.77 19.76 -0.77
C SER A 62 14.95 18.86 -1.18
N LEU A 63 14.68 17.64 -1.64
CA LEU A 63 15.71 16.65 -1.98
C LEU A 63 15.86 16.37 -3.48
N GLY A 64 15.04 17.01 -4.32
CA GLY A 64 15.05 16.79 -5.77
C GLY A 64 14.74 15.35 -6.17
N LYS A 65 13.93 14.65 -5.36
CA LYS A 65 13.61 13.23 -5.54
C LYS A 65 12.36 13.07 -6.40
N GLU A 66 12.37 12.04 -7.23
CA GLU A 66 11.17 11.63 -7.97
C GLU A 66 10.17 10.98 -7.00
N ILE A 67 8.93 11.47 -7.04
CA ILE A 67 7.83 10.94 -6.23
C ILE A 67 6.84 10.28 -7.17
N ILE A 68 6.56 9.01 -6.92
CA ILE A 68 5.58 8.24 -7.67
C ILE A 68 4.44 7.87 -6.71
N TYR A 69 3.25 8.38 -7.01
CA TYR A 69 2.03 7.98 -6.31
C TYR A 69 1.53 6.66 -6.88
N VAL A 70 1.27 5.70 -6.00
CA VAL A 70 0.83 4.35 -6.35
C VAL A 70 -0.55 4.11 -5.75
N ASP A 71 -1.42 3.43 -6.50
CA ASP A 71 -2.68 2.93 -5.95
C ASP A 71 -2.41 1.64 -5.15
N ASN A 72 -2.88 1.58 -3.90
CA ASN A 72 -2.65 0.45 -3.02
C ASN A 72 -3.77 -0.59 -3.22
N VAL A 73 -3.82 -1.17 -4.41
CA VAL A 73 -4.83 -2.17 -4.77
C VAL A 73 -4.38 -3.54 -4.28
N PRO A 74 -5.12 -4.18 -3.36
CA PRO A 74 -4.76 -5.51 -2.88
C PRO A 74 -4.91 -6.55 -3.99
N VAL A 75 -3.95 -7.48 -4.05
CA VAL A 75 -3.94 -8.61 -4.99
C VAL A 75 -3.93 -9.93 -4.21
N THR A 76 -4.65 -10.93 -4.71
CA THR A 76 -4.67 -12.26 -4.09
C THR A 76 -3.34 -12.97 -4.30
N VAL A 77 -2.83 -13.60 -3.24
CA VAL A 77 -1.63 -14.44 -3.31
C VAL A 77 -2.07 -15.90 -3.43
N GLY A 78 -1.63 -16.61 -4.47
CA GLY A 78 -1.92 -18.04 -4.64
C GLY A 78 -2.99 -18.40 -5.69
N GLY A 79 -3.62 -17.41 -6.32
CA GLY A 79 -4.51 -17.63 -7.47
C GLY A 79 -5.97 -17.95 -7.11
N ASP A 80 -6.41 -17.60 -5.90
CA ASP A 80 -7.77 -17.84 -5.40
C ASP A 80 -8.88 -17.06 -6.14
N GLY A 81 -8.52 -16.21 -7.10
CA GLY A 81 -9.44 -15.40 -7.91
C GLY A 81 -9.26 -13.91 -7.67
N ASP A 82 -10.09 -13.08 -8.29
CA ASP A 82 -10.10 -11.65 -8.01
C ASP A 82 -10.70 -11.38 -6.61
N LEU A 83 -10.10 -10.48 -5.83
CA LEU A 83 -10.57 -10.18 -4.48
C LEU A 83 -11.99 -9.59 -4.47
N GLY A 84 -12.31 -8.77 -5.47
CA GLY A 84 -13.64 -8.18 -5.61
C GLY A 84 -14.70 -9.26 -5.81
N ASP A 85 -14.43 -10.23 -6.67
CA ASP A 85 -15.33 -11.36 -6.91
C ASP A 85 -15.53 -12.20 -5.63
N LEU A 86 -14.44 -12.53 -4.93
CA LEU A 86 -14.49 -13.29 -3.67
C LEU A 86 -15.30 -12.57 -2.58
N LEU A 87 -15.15 -11.25 -2.46
CA LEU A 87 -15.92 -10.44 -1.51
C LEU A 87 -17.40 -10.39 -1.88
N MET A 88 -17.73 -10.30 -3.17
CA MET A 88 -19.11 -10.29 -3.64
C MET A 88 -19.80 -11.64 -3.44
N ASP A 89 -19.07 -12.74 -3.61
CA ASP A 89 -19.57 -14.09 -3.32
C ASP A 89 -19.85 -14.27 -1.83
N LEU A 90 -18.94 -13.83 -0.96
CA LEU A 90 -19.17 -13.83 0.49
C LEU A 90 -20.38 -12.96 0.89
N ALA A 91 -20.48 -11.75 0.31
CA ALA A 91 -21.60 -10.86 0.59
C ALA A 91 -22.95 -11.48 0.17
N ARG A 92 -23.00 -12.19 -0.96
CA ARG A 92 -24.17 -12.95 -1.39
C ARG A 92 -24.52 -14.05 -0.39
N GLU A 93 -23.56 -14.89 -0.01
CA GLU A 93 -23.79 -16.02 0.91
C GLU A 93 -24.33 -15.56 2.27
N VAL A 94 -23.76 -14.48 2.82
CA VAL A 94 -24.23 -13.89 4.08
C VAL A 94 -25.66 -13.35 3.92
N THR A 95 -25.97 -12.68 2.82
CA THR A 95 -27.32 -12.14 2.56
C THR A 95 -28.37 -13.26 2.48
N PHE A 96 -28.08 -14.34 1.72
CA PHE A 96 -28.96 -15.50 1.64
C PHE A 96 -29.17 -16.15 3.02
N SER A 97 -28.10 -16.32 3.80
CA SER A 97 -28.17 -16.91 5.15
C SER A 97 -28.97 -16.07 6.14
N PHE A 98 -28.98 -14.74 5.99
CA PHE A 98 -29.79 -13.83 6.81
C PHE A 98 -31.28 -13.88 6.44
N GLU A 99 -31.60 -13.94 5.15
CA GLU A 99 -32.99 -14.03 4.68
C GLU A 99 -33.65 -15.36 5.08
N GLU A 100 -32.90 -16.46 5.06
CA GLU A 100 -33.41 -17.77 5.50
C GLU A 100 -33.64 -17.82 7.01
N ARG A 101 -32.79 -17.17 7.81
CA ARG A 101 -32.94 -17.09 9.27
C ARG A 101 -33.99 -16.07 9.74
N GLY A 102 -34.30 -15.05 8.93
CA GLY A 102 -35.34 -14.07 9.23
C GLY A 102 -36.76 -14.53 8.90
N ARG A 103 -36.93 -15.68 8.25
CA ARG A 103 -38.23 -16.30 7.92
C ARG A 103 -38.65 -17.45 8.86
N SER A 104 -37.86 -17.76 9.90
CA SER A 104 -38.23 -18.69 10.98
C SER A 104 -38.68 -17.95 12.23
#